data_AF-A0A356Q1G4-F1
#
_entry.id   AF-A0A356Q1G4-F1
#
_cell.length_a   1.000
_cell.length_b   1.000
_cell.length_c   1.000
_cell.angle_alpha   90.00
_cell.angle_beta   90.00
_cell.angle_gamma   90.00
#
_symmetry.space_group_name_H-M   'P 1'
#
loop_
_entity.id
_entity.type
_entity.pdbx_description
1 polymer ?
#
loop_
_entity_poly.entity_id
_entity_poly.type
_entity_poly.pdbx_seq_one_letter_code
_entity_poly.pdbx_strand_id
1 'polypeptide(L)'
;ASFRKKKIIDLCGSLFFMLPMAVLMWMYSWFFMWRHLITPKISASDKLELVLRKARIVKWNVESIGVSANGFNAYFIFKVLMVAMVAFIFVQAISFFCRSLAELREGEDSDGKYLDLDNPKQPVVPAAVDVK
;
A
#
# COMPACT_ATOMS: atom_id res chain seq x y z
N ALA A 1 2.34 -0.67 29.35
CA ALA A 1 1.02 -1.30 29.14
C ALA A 1 1.21 -2.79 28.89
N SER A 2 0.30 -3.67 29.33
CA SER A 2 0.42 -5.13 29.12
C SER A 2 0.57 -5.49 27.63
N PHE A 3 1.50 -6.40 27.32
CA PHE A 3 1.89 -6.83 25.97
C PHE A 3 0.68 -7.11 25.06
N ARG A 4 -0.28 -7.91 25.56
CA ARG A 4 -1.50 -8.26 24.81
C ARG A 4 -2.30 -7.03 24.37
N LYS A 5 -2.39 -6.00 25.21
CA LYS A 5 -3.10 -4.75 24.87
C LYS A 5 -2.40 -4.00 23.73
N LYS A 6 -1.06 -3.94 23.75
CA LYS A 6 -0.25 -3.32 22.69
C LYS A 6 -0.46 -4.04 21.35
N LYS A 7 -0.37 -5.37 21.31
CA LYS A 7 -0.54 -6.14 20.07
C LYS A 7 -1.98 -6.10 19.53
N ILE A 8 -3.00 -6.08 20.39
CA ILE A 8 -4.40 -5.86 19.96
C ILE A 8 -4.56 -4.48 19.31
N ILE A 9 -3.90 -3.44 19.84
CA ILE A 9 -3.90 -2.11 19.23
C ILE A 9 -3.20 -2.14 17.86
N ASP A 10 -2.05 -2.81 17.73
CA ASP A 10 -1.33 -2.97 16.44
C ASP A 10 -2.16 -3.78 15.41
N LEU A 11 -2.91 -4.80 15.86
CA LEU A 11 -3.78 -5.63 15.03
C LEU A 11 -5.00 -4.82 14.52
N CYS A 12 -5.67 -4.09 15.41
CA CYS A 12 -6.75 -3.19 15.04
C CYS A 12 -6.24 -2.02 14.17
N GLY A 13 -5.04 -1.50 14.44
CA GLY A 13 -4.39 -0.45 13.67
C GLY A 13 -4.15 -0.88 12.21
N SER A 14 -3.56 -2.06 12.02
CA SER A 14 -3.33 -2.62 10.68
C SER A 14 -4.63 -2.97 9.95
N LEU A 15 -5.62 -3.54 10.65
CA LEU A 15 -6.88 -3.97 10.04
C LEU A 15 -7.84 -2.83 9.69
N PHE A 16 -7.97 -1.80 10.55
CA PHE A 16 -8.96 -0.72 10.36
C PHE A 16 -8.37 0.57 9.77
N PHE A 17 -7.06 0.81 9.88
CA PHE A 17 -6.44 2.02 9.33
C PHE A 17 -5.53 1.73 8.14
N MET A 18 -4.57 0.79 8.25
CA MET A 18 -3.64 0.52 7.14
C MET A 18 -4.34 -0.13 5.94
N LEU A 19 -5.07 -1.24 6.15
CA LEU A 19 -5.72 -1.95 5.05
C LEU A 19 -6.76 -1.10 4.30
N PRO A 20 -7.71 -0.39 4.95
CA PRO A 20 -8.68 0.44 4.24
C PRO A 20 -8.04 1.63 3.51
N MET A 21 -7.01 2.26 4.08
CA MET A 21 -6.26 3.29 3.37
C MET A 21 -5.52 2.74 2.15
N ALA A 22 -4.91 1.55 2.24
CA ALA A 22 -4.29 0.87 1.12
C ALA A 22 -5.31 0.56 0.00
N VAL A 23 -6.53 0.10 0.36
CA VAL A 23 -7.64 -0.11 -0.59
C VAL A 23 -8.01 1.19 -1.30
N LEU A 24 -8.19 2.30 -0.57
CA LEU A 24 -8.53 3.60 -1.15
C LEU A 24 -7.44 4.10 -2.13
N MET A 25 -6.17 4.03 -1.72
CA MET A 25 -5.03 4.37 -2.58
C MET A 25 -4.96 3.48 -3.82
N TRP A 26 -5.29 2.19 -3.70
CA TRP A 26 -5.26 1.24 -4.81
C TRP A 26 -6.38 1.50 -5.80
N MET A 27 -7.62 1.68 -5.33
CA MET A 27 -8.73 2.05 -6.19
C MET A 27 -8.42 3.33 -6.95
N TYR A 28 -7.91 4.37 -6.27
CA TYR A 28 -7.49 5.61 -6.91
C TYR A 28 -6.41 5.38 -7.97
N SER A 29 -5.27 4.76 -7.61
CA SER A 29 -4.12 4.59 -8.50
C SER A 29 -4.45 3.68 -9.71
N TRP A 30 -5.22 2.61 -9.49
CA TRP A 30 -5.64 1.68 -10.53
C TRP A 30 -6.56 2.35 -11.55
N PHE A 31 -7.66 2.98 -11.11
CA PHE A 31 -8.57 3.67 -12.03
C PHE A 31 -7.91 4.88 -12.68
N PHE A 32 -7.02 5.58 -11.98
CA PHE A 32 -6.21 6.65 -12.55
C PHE A 32 -5.34 6.14 -13.71
N MET A 33 -4.61 5.04 -13.55
CA MET A 33 -3.78 4.46 -14.62
C MET A 33 -4.62 4.07 -15.85
N TRP A 34 -5.65 3.25 -15.67
CA TRP A 34 -6.48 2.75 -16.77
C TRP A 34 -7.23 3.85 -17.53
N ARG A 35 -7.72 4.88 -16.82
CA ARG A 35 -8.48 5.99 -17.42
C ARG A 35 -7.65 6.91 -18.33
N HIS A 36 -6.33 6.92 -18.17
CA HIS A 36 -5.42 7.66 -19.06
C HIS A 36 -4.95 6.83 -20.24
N LEU A 37 -4.79 5.52 -20.04
CA LEU A 37 -4.45 4.54 -21.08
C LEU A 37 -5.55 4.34 -22.13
N ILE A 38 -6.82 4.47 -21.74
CA ILE A 38 -7.95 4.17 -22.61
C ILE A 38 -8.50 5.47 -23.22
N THR A 39 -8.47 5.55 -24.55
CA THR A 39 -9.16 6.58 -25.33
C THR A 39 -10.21 5.93 -26.25
N PRO A 40 -11.41 6.52 -26.44
CA PRO A 40 -11.91 7.77 -25.87
C PRO A 40 -12.32 7.66 -24.40
N LYS A 41 -12.29 8.79 -23.67
CA LYS A 41 -12.68 8.83 -22.25
C LYS A 41 -14.18 8.54 -22.09
N ILE A 42 -14.50 7.58 -21.23
CA ILE A 42 -15.88 7.20 -20.85
C ILE A 42 -16.33 8.08 -19.68
N SER A 43 -17.56 8.59 -19.68
CA SER A 43 -18.17 9.26 -18.53
C SER A 43 -19.20 8.35 -17.88
N ALA A 44 -19.39 8.47 -16.55
CA ALA A 44 -20.43 7.74 -15.84
C ALA A 44 -21.86 8.14 -16.29
N SER A 45 -21.99 9.33 -16.91
CA SER A 45 -23.25 9.84 -17.48
C SER A 45 -23.48 9.45 -18.94
N ASP A 46 -22.58 8.70 -19.58
CA ASP A 46 -22.75 8.27 -20.97
C ASP A 46 -23.88 7.22 -21.07
N LYS A 47 -24.82 7.40 -22.02
CA LYS A 47 -25.85 6.38 -22.31
C LYS A 47 -25.21 5.07 -22.77
N LEU A 48 -25.83 3.93 -22.42
CA LEU A 48 -25.35 2.57 -22.76
C LEU A 48 -24.93 2.43 -24.24
N GLU A 49 -25.76 2.92 -25.15
CA GLU A 49 -25.49 2.86 -26.60
C GLU A 49 -24.24 3.65 -27.01
N LEU A 50 -23.99 4.79 -26.35
CA LEU A 50 -22.81 5.62 -26.58
C LEU A 50 -21.55 4.95 -26.02
N VAL A 51 -21.66 4.25 -24.88
CA VAL A 51 -20.58 3.40 -24.33
C VAL A 51 -20.28 2.22 -25.28
N LEU A 52 -21.30 1.55 -25.81
CA LEU A 52 -21.14 0.45 -26.78
C LEU A 52 -20.43 0.92 -28.07
N ARG A 53 -20.79 2.11 -28.58
CA ARG A 53 -20.10 2.75 -29.72
C ARG A 53 -18.64 3.09 -29.38
N LYS A 54 -18.37 3.66 -28.20
CA LYS A 54 -17.01 3.95 -27.71
C LYS A 54 -16.16 2.68 -27.55
N ALA A 55 -16.73 1.59 -27.05
CA ALA A 55 -16.04 0.32 -26.81
C ALA A 55 -15.43 -0.28 -28.09
N ARG A 56 -16.10 -0.12 -29.25
CA ARG A 56 -15.59 -0.59 -30.55
C ARG A 56 -14.37 0.19 -31.05
N ILE A 57 -14.15 1.41 -30.57
CA ILE A 57 -13.08 2.32 -31.03
C ILE A 57 -12.02 2.59 -29.94
N VAL A 58 -11.93 1.71 -28.95
CA VAL A 58 -10.91 1.81 -27.88
C VAL A 58 -9.51 1.73 -28.49
N LYS A 59 -8.72 2.77 -28.22
CA LYS A 59 -7.29 2.86 -28.53
C LYS A 59 -6.50 2.99 -27.25
N TRP A 60 -5.43 2.21 -27.17
CA TRP A 60 -4.40 2.36 -26.13
C TRP A 60 -3.58 3.62 -26.40
N ASN A 61 -3.47 4.48 -25.39
CA ASN A 61 -2.68 5.70 -25.41
C ASN A 61 -1.53 5.56 -24.41
N VAL A 62 -0.30 5.42 -24.92
CA VAL A 62 0.90 5.44 -24.08
C VAL A 62 1.37 6.88 -23.98
N GLU A 63 1.10 7.53 -22.85
CA GLU A 63 1.61 8.88 -22.57
C GLU A 63 3.13 8.80 -22.33
N SER A 64 3.91 8.96 -23.39
CA SER A 64 5.38 8.93 -23.35
C SER A 64 5.99 10.25 -22.88
N ILE A 65 5.32 11.38 -23.07
CA ILE A 65 5.84 12.71 -22.74
C ILE A 65 4.92 13.36 -21.69
N GLY A 66 5.49 13.73 -20.54
CA GLY A 66 4.78 14.51 -19.52
C GLY A 66 4.68 16.00 -19.87
N VAL A 67 3.75 16.72 -19.22
CA VAL A 67 3.49 18.17 -19.45
C VAL A 67 4.61 19.09 -18.87
N SER A 68 5.79 18.55 -18.56
CA SER A 68 6.92 19.35 -18.05
C SER A 68 7.82 19.83 -19.18
N ALA A 69 8.21 21.11 -19.12
CA ALA A 69 9.08 21.73 -20.12
C ALA A 69 10.46 21.05 -20.26
N ASN A 70 10.88 20.30 -19.24
CA ASN A 70 12.17 19.60 -19.19
C ASN A 70 12.07 18.10 -19.58
N GLY A 71 10.97 17.67 -20.20
CA GLY A 71 10.87 16.38 -20.88
C GLY A 71 10.96 15.15 -19.99
N PHE A 72 10.03 14.99 -19.03
CA PHE A 72 9.87 13.69 -18.36
C PHE A 72 9.37 12.64 -19.37
N ASN A 73 10.30 11.87 -19.91
CA ASN A 73 10.04 10.75 -20.80
C ASN A 73 9.55 9.53 -19.99
N ALA A 74 8.61 8.76 -20.57
CA ALA A 74 7.86 7.68 -19.95
C ALA A 74 6.90 8.10 -18.80
N TYR A 75 6.07 9.12 -19.02
CA TYR A 75 5.00 9.50 -18.06
C TYR A 75 4.03 8.34 -17.71
N PHE A 76 3.82 7.39 -18.62
CA PHE A 76 3.11 6.13 -18.32
C PHE A 76 3.78 5.32 -17.19
N ILE A 77 5.12 5.18 -17.18
CA ILE A 77 5.85 4.38 -16.20
C ILE A 77 5.65 4.95 -14.78
N PHE A 78 5.57 6.28 -14.63
CA PHE A 78 5.24 6.90 -13.34
C PHE A 78 3.91 6.38 -12.76
N LYS A 79 2.89 6.15 -13.60
CA LYS A 79 1.57 5.64 -13.16
C LYS A 79 1.66 4.17 -12.74
N VAL A 80 2.43 3.36 -13.46
CA VAL A 80 2.71 1.97 -13.09
C VAL A 80 3.48 1.92 -11.76
N LEU A 81 4.46 2.79 -11.56
CA LEU A 81 5.19 2.93 -10.29
C LEU A 81 4.27 3.33 -9.14
N MET A 82 3.28 4.21 -9.34
CA MET A 82 2.30 4.53 -8.30
C MET A 82 1.44 3.31 -7.94
N VAL A 83 1.01 2.49 -8.91
CA VAL A 83 0.30 1.23 -8.63
C VAL A 83 1.20 0.23 -7.88
N ALA A 84 2.46 0.09 -8.31
CA ALA A 84 3.44 -0.80 -7.65
C ALA A 84 3.78 -0.36 -6.22
N MET A 85 3.91 0.95 -5.97
CA MET A 85 4.09 1.50 -4.62
C MET A 85 2.92 1.14 -3.71
N VAL A 86 1.68 1.29 -4.18
CA VAL A 86 0.50 0.89 -3.38
C VAL A 86 0.44 -0.63 -3.19
N ALA A 87 0.90 -1.43 -4.16
CA ALA A 87 1.06 -2.88 -3.97
C ALA A 87 2.02 -3.20 -2.81
N PHE A 88 3.15 -2.50 -2.71
CA PHE A 88 4.08 -2.65 -1.58
C PHE A 88 3.46 -2.19 -0.25
N ILE A 89 2.65 -1.14 -0.22
CA ILE A 89 1.91 -0.72 0.98
C ILE A 89 0.92 -1.82 1.43
N PHE A 90 0.29 -2.52 0.50
CA PHE A 90 -0.53 -3.71 0.82
C PHE A 90 0.29 -4.83 1.46
N VAL A 91 1.44 -5.18 0.86
CA VAL A 91 2.36 -6.20 1.41
C VAL A 91 2.87 -5.80 2.80
N GLN A 92 3.15 -4.51 3.01
CA GLN A 92 3.52 -3.97 4.32
C GLN A 92 2.38 -4.14 5.33
N ALA A 93 1.15 -3.71 5.00
CA ALA A 93 0.00 -3.83 5.89
C ALA A 93 -0.29 -5.29 6.30
N ILE A 94 -0.20 -6.22 5.34
CA ILE A 94 -0.35 -7.67 5.59
C ILE A 94 0.80 -8.19 6.47
N SER A 95 2.05 -7.77 6.20
CA SER A 95 3.21 -8.15 7.02
C SER A 95 3.07 -7.70 8.47
N PHE A 96 2.63 -6.46 8.71
CA PHE A 96 2.36 -5.95 10.06
C PHE A 96 1.22 -6.70 10.77
N PHE A 97 0.13 -7.00 10.05
CA PHE A 97 -0.99 -7.78 10.58
C PHE A 97 -0.55 -9.21 10.97
N CYS A 98 0.12 -9.93 10.06
CA CYS A 98 0.63 -11.28 10.30
C CYS A 98 1.64 -11.33 11.45
N ARG A 99 2.56 -10.36 11.54
CA ARG A 99 3.52 -10.25 12.64
C ARG A 99 2.80 -10.09 13.99
N SER A 100 1.87 -9.13 14.10
CA SER A 100 1.13 -8.89 15.34
C SER A 100 0.27 -10.09 15.75
N LEU A 101 -0.33 -10.80 14.77
CA LEU A 101 -1.12 -12.00 15.01
C LEU A 101 -0.28 -13.20 15.49
N ALA A 102 0.93 -13.38 14.95
CA ALA A 102 1.87 -14.40 15.43
C ALA A 102 2.34 -14.10 16.86
N GLU A 103 2.75 -12.87 17.14
CA GLU A 103 3.17 -12.40 18.47
C GLU A 103 2.04 -12.51 19.51
N LEU A 104 0.78 -12.27 19.12
CA LEU A 104 -0.40 -12.50 19.97
C LEU A 104 -0.62 -13.98 20.34
N ARG A 105 -0.27 -14.90 19.43
CA ARG A 105 -0.46 -16.34 19.60
C ARG A 105 0.66 -16.98 20.41
N GLU A 106 1.89 -16.53 20.23
CA GLU A 106 3.08 -17.09 20.90
C GLU A 106 3.32 -16.49 22.30
N GLY A 107 2.81 -15.28 22.58
CA GLY A 107 2.85 -14.67 23.91
C GLY A 107 4.05 -13.74 24.13
N GLU A 108 4.26 -13.33 25.40
CA GLU A 108 5.19 -12.25 25.75
C GLU A 108 6.66 -12.58 25.40
N ASP A 109 7.03 -13.87 25.46
CA ASP A 109 8.37 -14.39 25.11
C ASP A 109 8.74 -14.23 23.62
N SER A 110 7.80 -13.79 22.77
CA SER A 110 8.00 -13.64 21.32
C SER A 110 7.98 -12.17 20.85
N ASP A 111 8.02 -11.20 21.76
CA ASP A 111 8.20 -9.78 21.37
C ASP A 111 9.56 -9.58 20.70
N GLY A 112 9.58 -9.19 19.43
CA GLY A 112 10.84 -9.00 18.68
C GLY A 112 11.64 -10.28 18.45
N LYS A 113 11.00 -11.46 18.45
CA LYS A 113 11.65 -12.73 18.13
C LYS A 113 12.31 -12.65 16.73
N TYR A 114 13.60 -13.00 16.67
CA TYR A 114 14.47 -12.85 15.48
C TYR A 114 14.79 -11.40 15.06
N LEU A 115 14.57 -10.41 15.92
CA LEU A 115 15.05 -9.04 15.72
C LEU A 115 16.55 -8.93 16.06
N ASP A 116 17.39 -9.31 15.10
CA ASP A 116 18.82 -9.00 15.16
C ASP A 116 19.06 -7.54 14.72
N LEU A 117 19.81 -6.80 15.53
CA LEU A 117 20.14 -5.39 15.35
C LEU A 117 21.67 -5.22 15.46
N ASP A 118 22.40 -6.14 14.85
CA ASP A 118 23.87 -6.31 14.81
C ASP A 118 24.49 -6.97 16.05
N ASN A 119 24.34 -8.29 16.24
CA ASN A 119 25.13 -9.00 17.26
C ASN A 119 25.51 -10.48 16.95
N PRO A 120 26.81 -10.84 16.94
CA PRO A 120 27.26 -12.24 16.85
C PRO A 120 27.05 -13.10 18.13
N LYS A 121 26.71 -12.50 19.30
CA LYS A 121 26.33 -13.16 20.58
C LYS A 121 25.45 -12.23 21.48
N GLN A 122 24.12 -12.27 21.36
CA GLN A 122 23.19 -11.58 22.30
C GLN A 122 23.16 -12.24 23.70
N PRO A 123 22.74 -11.55 24.80
CA PRO A 123 21.97 -10.29 24.92
C PRO A 123 22.84 -9.10 25.42
N VAL A 124 22.42 -7.96 26.02
CA VAL A 124 21.18 -7.45 26.68
C VAL A 124 21.10 -5.91 26.50
N VAL A 125 19.90 -5.28 26.58
CA VAL A 125 19.76 -3.86 26.97
C VAL A 125 18.69 -3.68 28.07
N PRO A 126 19.06 -3.19 29.26
CA PRO A 126 18.14 -2.61 30.24
C PRO A 126 18.10 -1.07 30.10
N ALA A 127 16.94 -0.49 29.82
CA ALA A 127 16.75 0.97 29.80
C ALA A 127 15.30 1.38 30.15
N ALA A 128 14.83 0.95 31.32
CA ALA A 128 13.69 1.55 32.00
C ALA A 128 14.16 2.14 33.32
N VAL A 129 14.72 3.35 33.26
CA VAL A 129 15.00 4.16 34.46
C VAL A 129 13.86 5.16 34.60
N ASP A 130 12.83 4.76 35.36
CA ASP A 130 11.84 5.70 35.85
C ASP A 130 12.53 6.70 36.80
N VAL A 131 12.59 7.97 36.40
CA VAL A 131 12.95 9.08 37.28
C VAL A 131 11.65 9.80 37.67
N LYS A 132 11.54 10.12 38.96
CA LYS A 132 10.37 10.70 39.64
C LYS A 132 9.83 11.98 39.01
#